data_AF-A0A497SJK1-F1
#
_entry.id   AF-A0A497SJK1-F1
#
_cell.length_a   1.000
_cell.length_b   1.000
_cell.length_c   1.000
_cell.angle_alpha   90.00
_cell.angle_beta   90.00
_cell.angle_gamma   90.00
#
_symmetry.space_group_name_H-M   'P 1'
#
loop_
_entity.id
_entity.type
_entity.pdbx_description
1 polymer ?
#
loop_
_entity_poly.entity_id
_entity_poly.type
_entity_poly.pdbx_seq_one_letter_code
_entity_poly.pdbx_strand_id
1 'polypeptide(L)' 'MFGHCCSGSCVNTYTSSTHCGSCGNTCQPNAICFSGECIDSVVAAAADGFSIGIITIIIASLIGSLMFVF' A
#
# COMPACT_ATOMS: atom_id res chain seq x y z
N MET A 1 18.15 -4.68 15.73
CA MET A 1 18.15 -3.30 15.19
C MET A 1 16.94 -3.13 14.26
N PHE A 2 15.71 -3.07 14.80
CA PHE A 2 14.48 -2.99 13.97
C PHE A 2 13.40 -2.10 14.62
N GLY A 3 13.79 -0.93 15.12
CA GLY A 3 12.86 0.09 15.58
C GLY A 3 13.29 1.42 14.99
N HIS A 4 12.43 2.07 14.21
CA HIS A 4 12.70 3.42 13.73
C HIS A 4 12.42 4.36 14.90
N CYS A 5 13.47 4.96 15.47
CA CYS A 5 13.33 5.81 16.64
C CYS A 5 12.98 7.24 16.19
N CYS A 6 11.71 7.58 16.35
CA CYS A 6 11.16 8.89 16.05
C CYS A 6 11.25 9.77 17.30
N SER A 7 12.09 10.80 17.26
CA SER A 7 12.17 11.84 18.30
C SER A 7 12.26 11.31 19.75
N GLY A 8 13.04 10.25 19.96
CA GLY A 8 13.27 9.63 21.27
C GLY A 8 12.37 8.44 21.62
N SER A 9 11.40 8.08 20.77
CA SER A 9 10.57 6.87 20.93
C SER A 9 10.74 5.93 19.74
N CYS A 10 11.03 4.65 20.02
CA CYS A 10 11.18 3.65 18.98
C CYS A 10 9.82 3.04 18.64
N VAL A 11 9.35 3.31 17.43
CA VAL A 11 8.07 2.84 16.91
C VAL A 11 8.31 1.88 15.75
N ASN A 12 7.36 0.97 15.53
CA ASN A 12 7.42 0.05 14.41
C ASN A 12 6.76 0.69 13.19
N THR A 13 7.57 1.19 12.28
CA THR A 13 7.10 1.84 11.05
C THR A 13 6.46 0.86 10.06
N TYR A 14 6.54 -0.45 10.29
CA TYR A 14 5.91 -1.47 9.44
C TYR A 14 4.46 -1.77 9.84
N THR A 15 4.06 -1.41 11.06
CA THR A 15 2.73 -1.74 11.61
C THR A 15 2.02 -0.55 12.24
N SER A 16 2.72 0.56 12.52
CA SER A 16 2.13 1.76 13.12
C SER A 16 1.46 2.62 12.05
N SER A 17 0.15 2.84 12.18
CA SER A 17 -0.63 3.67 11.26
C SER A 17 -0.28 5.16 11.32
N THR A 18 0.37 5.63 12.39
CA THR A 18 0.81 7.04 12.55
C THR A 18 2.28 7.26 12.22
N HIS A 19 3.04 6.20 11.94
CA HIS A 19 4.45 6.24 11.56
C HIS A 19 4.76 5.25 10.42
N CYS A 20 3.84 5.06 9.47
CA CYS A 20 3.96 4.01 8.47
C CYS A 20 5.07 4.31 7.45
N GLY A 21 6.07 3.45 7.30
CA GLY A 21 7.22 3.64 6.41
C GLY A 21 8.21 4.74 6.84
N SER A 22 7.77 5.74 7.61
CA SER A 22 8.58 6.85 8.12
C SER A 22 7.95 7.50 9.35
N CYS A 23 8.78 8.19 10.16
CA CYS A 23 8.33 8.90 11.34
C CYS A 23 7.29 9.98 11.02
N GLY A 24 6.12 9.92 11.67
CA GLY A 24 5.06 10.92 11.52
C GLY A 24 4.22 10.75 10.25
N ASN A 25 4.48 9.71 9.45
CA ASN A 25 3.65 9.39 8.30
C ASN A 25 2.37 8.69 8.76
N THR A 26 1.27 9.44 8.80
CA THR A 26 -0.04 8.92 9.21
C THR A 26 -0.85 8.48 7.99
N CYS A 27 -1.31 7.24 7.99
CA CYS A 27 -2.17 6.72 6.94
C CYS A 27 -3.54 7.42 6.93
N GLN A 28 -4.17 7.46 5.75
CA GLN A 28 -5.51 8.00 5.60
C GLN A 28 -6.53 7.27 6.50
N PRO A 29 -7.63 7.93 6.90
CA PRO A 29 -8.70 7.25 7.61
C PRO A 29 -9.21 6.06 6.77
N ASN A 30 -9.32 4.89 7.41
CA ASN A 30 -9.59 3.58 6.78
C ASN A 30 -8.40 2.94 6.05
N ALA A 31 -7.17 3.42 6.22
CA ALA A 31 -5.99 2.72 5.77
C ALA A 31 -5.21 2.10 6.94
N ILE A 32 -4.63 0.92 6.70
CA ILE A 32 -3.77 0.18 7.62
C ILE A 32 -2.32 0.29 7.17
N CYS A 33 -1.38 0.24 8.12
CA CYS A 33 0.03 0.13 7.79
C CYS A 33 0.41 -1.35 7.63
N PHE A 34 0.86 -1.74 6.44
CA PHE A 34 1.31 -3.09 6.16
C PHE A 34 2.65 -3.05 5.43
N SER A 35 3.67 -3.72 5.98
CA SER A 35 5.03 -3.71 5.44
C SER A 35 5.64 -2.32 5.21
N GLY A 36 5.18 -1.30 5.94
CA GLY A 36 5.67 0.08 5.79
C GLY A 36 4.96 0.89 4.71
N GLU A 37 3.86 0.37 4.17
CA GLU A 37 2.98 1.07 3.22
C GLU A 37 1.57 1.20 3.78
N CYS A 38 0.94 2.35 3.50
CA CYS A 38 -0.46 2.58 3.85
C CYS A 38 -1.36 1.89 2.82
N ILE A 39 -1.99 0.81 3.23
CA ILE A 39 -2.95 0.06 2.42
C ILE A 39 -4.35 0.46 2.85
N ASP A 40 -5.13 0.97 1.91
CA ASP A 40 -6.53 1.27 2.19
C ASP A 40 -7.31 -0.03 2.44
N SER A 41 -8.00 -0.11 3.58
CA SER A 41 -8.74 -1.32 3.98
C SER A 41 -9.99 -1.58 3.14
N VAL A 42 -10.44 -0.60 2.34
CA VAL A 42 -11.49 -0.81 1.32
C VAL A 42 -10.93 -1.27 -0.02
N VAL A 43 -9.60 -1.22 -0.21
CA VAL A 43 -8.85 -1.62 -1.41
C VAL A 43 -7.72 -2.57 -1.02
N ALA A 44 -8.03 -3.65 -0.30
CA ALA A 44 -7.06 -4.69 0.06
C ALA A 44 -6.70 -5.58 -1.17
N ALA A 45 -6.16 -4.98 -2.23
CA ALA A 45 -5.37 -5.60 -3.31
C ALA A 45 -5.01 -4.57 -4.39
N ALA A 46 -3.83 -3.93 -4.31
CA ALA A 46 -3.13 -3.39 -5.47
C ALA A 46 -1.70 -2.97 -5.09
N ALA A 47 -0.78 -3.92 -5.06
CA ALA A 47 0.66 -3.62 -5.12
C ALA A 47 1.11 -3.61 -6.59
N ASP A 48 0.34 -2.96 -7.46
CA ASP A 48 0.62 -2.76 -8.89
C ASP A 48 -0.40 -1.77 -9.49
N GLY A 49 -0.38 -0.52 -8.99
CA GLY A 49 -0.78 0.67 -9.77
C GLY A 49 -2.08 0.61 -10.58
N PHE A 50 -3.24 0.31 -9.97
CA PHE A 50 -4.53 0.51 -10.64
C PHE A 50 -5.55 1.20 -9.73
N SER A 51 -5.71 2.51 -9.90
CA SER A 51 -6.82 3.26 -9.31
C SER A 51 -8.12 3.00 -10.06
N ILE A 52 -9.06 2.34 -9.37
CA ILE A 52 -10.53 2.49 -9.48
C ILE A 52 -11.20 2.15 -10.83
N GLY A 53 -12.09 1.13 -10.79
CA GLY A 53 -13.24 1.03 -11.69
C GLY A 53 -13.29 -0.27 -12.51
N ILE A 54 -14.26 -1.13 -12.21
CA ILE A 54 -14.65 -2.36 -12.95
C ILE A 54 -14.52 -2.34 -14.49
N ILE A 55 -14.60 -1.16 -15.11
CA ILE A 55 -14.47 -0.93 -16.56
C ILE A 55 -13.06 -1.25 -17.08
N THR A 56 -12.02 -1.09 -16.25
CA THR A 56 -10.63 -1.30 -16.67
C THR A 56 -10.16 -2.75 -16.56
N ILE A 57 -10.80 -3.58 -15.73
CA ILE A 57 -10.49 -5.01 -15.60
C ILE A 57 -10.79 -5.74 -16.91
N ILE A 58 -11.87 -5.34 -17.59
CA ILE A 58 -12.26 -5.90 -18.89
C ILE A 58 -11.19 -5.60 -19.94
N ILE A 59 -10.74 -4.34 -20.05
CA ILE A 59 -9.67 -3.97 -20.99
C ILE A 59 -8.32 -4.56 -20.60
N ALA A 60 -7.95 -4.61 -19.32
CA ALA A 60 -6.68 -5.18 -18.83
C ALA A 60 -6.55 -6.68 -19.16
N SER A 61 -7.67 -7.42 -19.12
CA SER A 61 -7.72 -8.82 -19.54
C SER A 61 -7.47 -9.00 -21.04
N LEU A 62 -7.82 -8.02 -21.87
CA LEU A 62 -7.58 -8.05 -23.33
C LEU A 62 -6.11 -7.71 -23.69
N ILE A 63 -5.48 -6.76 -22.98
CA ILE A 63 -4.07 -6.37 -23.20
C ILE A 63 -3.08 -7.33 -22.52
N GLY A 64 -3.41 -7.85 -21.34
CA GLY A 64 -2.56 -8.80 -20.60
C GLY A 64 -2.39 -10.13 -21.33
N SER A 65 -3.46 -10.67 -21.94
CA SER A 65 -3.37 -11.87 -22.77
C SER A 65 -2.55 -11.67 -24.06
N LEU A 66 -2.35 -10.43 -24.51
CA LEU A 66 -1.54 -10.13 -25.70
C LEU A 66 -0.05 -9.93 -25.36
N MET A 67 0.26 -9.41 -24.17
CA MET A 67 1.64 -9.15 -23.72
C MET A 67 2.31 -10.35 -23.03
N PHE A 68 1.55 -11.34 -22.55
CA PHE A 68 2.10 -12.56 -21.94
C PHE A 68 2.35 -13.70 -22.94
N VAL A 69 1.94 -13.50 -24.21
CA VAL A 69 2.04 -14.50 -25.30
C VAL A 69 3.11 -14.10 -26.34
N PHE A 70 3.99 -13.15 -26.01
CA PHE A 70 5.22 -12.87 -26.76
C PHE A 70 6.43 -12.86 -25.82
#